data_AF-A0A367R752-F1
#
_entry.id   AF-A0A367R752-F1
#
_cell.length_a   1.000
_cell.length_b   1.000
_cell.length_c   1.000
_cell.angle_alpha   90.00
_cell.angle_beta   90.00
_cell.angle_gamma   90.00
#
_symmetry.space_group_name_H-M   'P 1'
#
loop_
_entity.id
_entity.type
_entity.pdbx_description
1 polymer ?
#
loop_
_entity_poly.entity_id
_entity_poly.type
_entity_poly.pdbx_seq_one_letter_code
_entity_poly.pdbx_strand_id
1 'polypeptide(L)'
;MKVLSSVIHTKLLVAILAGVVSIGGFQVWQYNQAQYAKFIIHAKNDCGVYLELGENAVKNSPSLRALKYQNKRLRELRQPGIGSESASPGHYVMLFRSPASTLPPNANPIDDPFFTSLLNKEESPKTLMADVVTFDLQKKQATVKSLCTKKPFVVDLEDLYLEYQPIDRNLRRSDFDILF
;
A
#
# COMPACT_ATOMS: atom_id res chain seq x y z
N MET A 1 18.55 60.73 -27.33
CA MET A 1 17.86 59.67 -28.11
C MET A 1 18.50 58.27 -28.03
N LYS A 2 19.81 58.09 -27.72
CA LYS A 2 20.45 56.74 -27.69
C LYS A 2 20.05 55.84 -26.50
N VAL A 3 19.73 56.42 -25.34
CA VAL A 3 19.40 55.66 -24.12
C VAL A 3 18.02 55.01 -24.19
N LEU A 4 17.05 55.65 -24.86
CA LEU A 4 15.68 55.12 -25.00
C LEU A 4 15.62 53.87 -25.89
N SER A 5 16.38 53.86 -26.98
CA SER A 5 16.47 52.72 -27.91
C SER A 5 17.10 51.49 -27.24
N SER A 6 18.13 51.67 -26.41
CA SER A 6 18.77 50.59 -25.67
C SER A 6 17.80 49.89 -24.71
N VAL A 7 16.98 50.65 -23.98
CA VAL A 7 15.98 50.13 -23.01
C VAL A 7 14.83 49.40 -23.70
N ILE A 8 14.37 49.90 -24.85
CA ILE A 8 13.30 49.25 -25.63
C ILE A 8 13.79 47.91 -26.21
N HIS A 9 15.02 47.86 -26.75
CA HIS A 9 15.60 46.60 -27.23
C HIS A 9 15.83 45.58 -26.11
N THR A 10 16.21 46.02 -24.90
CA THR A 10 16.35 45.09 -23.76
C THR A 10 15.01 44.53 -23.31
N LYS A 11 13.96 45.36 -23.24
CA LYS A 11 12.62 44.89 -22.86
C LYS A 11 12.02 43.94 -23.90
N LEU A 12 12.27 44.16 -25.19
CA LEU A 12 11.86 43.25 -26.25
C LEU A 12 12.59 41.90 -26.15
N LEU A 13 13.91 41.91 -25.92
CA LEU A 13 14.69 40.69 -25.72
C LEU A 13 14.25 39.90 -24.48
N VAL A 14 13.96 40.58 -23.37
CA VAL A 14 13.44 39.94 -22.15
C VAL A 14 12.04 39.38 -22.37
N ALA A 15 11.17 40.06 -23.12
CA ALA A 15 9.85 39.55 -23.45
C ALA A 15 9.91 38.30 -24.34
N ILE A 16 10.84 38.26 -25.30
CA ILE A 16 11.07 37.09 -26.15
C ILE A 16 11.66 35.93 -25.33
N LEU A 17 12.66 36.20 -24.48
CA LEU A 17 13.23 35.21 -23.57
C LEU A 17 12.19 34.64 -22.61
N ALA A 18 11.35 35.49 -22.01
CA ALA A 18 10.24 35.07 -21.18
C ALA A 18 9.26 34.19 -21.96
N GLY A 19 8.90 34.59 -23.19
CA GLY A 19 8.03 33.79 -24.07
C GLY A 19 8.59 32.41 -24.39
N VAL A 20 9.89 32.31 -24.73
CA VAL A 20 10.56 31.04 -25.05
C VAL A 20 10.68 30.16 -23.80
N VAL A 21 11.02 30.72 -22.64
CA VAL A 21 11.09 29.99 -21.36
C VAL A 21 9.71 29.49 -20.93
N SER A 22 8.64 30.27 -21.14
CA SER A 22 7.27 29.84 -20.86
C SER A 22 6.82 28.68 -21.76
N ILE A 23 7.15 28.72 -23.06
CA ILE A 23 6.80 27.63 -24.00
C ILE A 23 7.59 26.35 -23.65
N GLY A 24 8.90 26.48 -23.43
CA GLY A 24 9.74 25.34 -23.01
C GLY A 24 9.27 24.74 -21.68
N GLY A 25 8.94 25.59 -20.70
CA GLY A 25 8.40 25.17 -19.41
C GLY A 25 7.05 24.45 -19.53
N PHE A 26 6.16 24.91 -20.41
CA PHE A 26 4.87 24.27 -20.63
C PHE A 26 5.00 22.89 -21.31
N GLN A 27 5.89 22.74 -22.30
CA GLN A 27 6.15 21.44 -22.93
C GLN A 27 6.75 20.42 -21.95
N VAL A 28 7.72 20.85 -21.13
CA VAL A 28 8.28 19.99 -20.07
C VAL A 28 7.22 19.61 -19.04
N TRP A 29 6.37 20.56 -18.65
CA TRP A 29 5.25 20.29 -17.75
C TRP A 29 4.26 19.28 -18.34
N GLN A 30 3.86 19.43 -19.61
CA GLN A 30 2.99 18.46 -20.28
C GLN A 30 3.61 17.07 -20.36
N TYR A 31 4.90 16.99 -20.69
CA TYR A 31 5.62 15.72 -20.71
C TYR A 31 5.62 15.06 -19.33
N ASN A 32 5.93 15.81 -18.28
CA ASN A 32 5.93 15.31 -16.90
C ASN A 32 4.53 14.85 -16.47
N GLN A 33 3.48 15.57 -16.85
CA GLN A 33 2.09 15.16 -16.60
C GLN A 33 1.75 13.84 -17.29
N ALA A 34 2.14 13.67 -18.56
CA ALA A 34 1.91 12.43 -19.29
C ALA A 34 2.66 11.23 -18.68
N GLN A 35 3.89 11.44 -18.21
CA GLN A 35 4.66 10.39 -17.52
C GLN A 35 4.04 10.05 -16.16
N TYR A 36 3.61 11.06 -15.40
CA TYR A 36 2.92 10.85 -14.14
C TYR A 36 1.61 10.07 -14.32
N ALA A 37 0.81 10.41 -15.33
CA ALA A 37 -0.42 9.67 -15.63
C ALA A 37 -0.14 8.19 -15.94
N LYS A 38 0.90 7.89 -16.73
CA LYS A 38 1.34 6.51 -16.99
C LYS A 38 1.76 5.79 -15.72
N PHE A 39 2.58 6.44 -14.89
CA PHE A 39 2.99 5.92 -13.59
C PHE A 39 1.79 5.56 -12.72
N ILE A 40 0.80 6.44 -12.61
CA ILE A 40 -0.41 6.20 -11.81
C ILE A 40 -1.20 5.00 -12.32
N ILE A 41 -1.36 4.83 -13.63
CA ILE A 41 -2.05 3.66 -14.21
C ILE A 41 -1.32 2.36 -13.84
N HIS A 42 0.00 2.31 -14.00
CA HIS A 42 0.78 1.14 -13.63
C HIS A 42 0.71 0.86 -12.12
N ALA A 43 0.90 1.88 -11.29
CA ALA A 43 0.83 1.72 -9.84
C ALA A 43 -0.56 1.25 -9.37
N LYS A 44 -1.64 1.70 -10.00
CA LYS A 44 -3.01 1.23 -9.71
C LYS A 44 -3.18 -0.25 -10.02
N ASN A 45 -2.70 -0.68 -11.18
CA ASN A 45 -2.76 -2.08 -11.59
C ASN A 45 -1.96 -2.96 -10.61
N ASP A 46 -0.72 -2.56 -10.31
CA ASP A 46 0.17 -3.30 -9.42
C ASP A 46 -0.38 -3.40 -7.99
N CYS A 47 -0.89 -2.29 -7.45
CA CYS A 47 -1.59 -2.28 -6.16
C CYS A 47 -2.85 -3.17 -6.20
N GLY A 48 -3.65 -3.09 -7.27
CA GLY A 48 -4.82 -3.94 -7.46
C GLY A 48 -4.50 -5.43 -7.43
N VAL A 49 -3.43 -5.85 -8.11
CA VAL A 49 -2.94 -7.24 -8.09
C VAL A 49 -2.55 -7.66 -6.67
N TYR A 50 -1.83 -6.81 -5.92
CA TYR A 50 -1.43 -7.14 -4.54
C TYR A 50 -2.61 -7.26 -3.57
N LEU A 51 -3.64 -6.43 -3.75
CA LEU A 51 -4.89 -6.56 -3.00
C LEU A 51 -5.59 -7.89 -3.32
N GLU A 52 -5.64 -8.27 -4.60
CA GLU A 52 -6.24 -9.53 -5.03
C GLU A 52 -5.45 -10.74 -4.52
N LEU A 53 -4.13 -10.72 -4.58
CA LEU A 53 -3.27 -11.79 -4.06
C LEU A 53 -3.44 -11.99 -2.56
N GLY A 54 -3.45 -10.89 -1.77
CA GLY A 54 -3.71 -10.96 -0.34
C GLY A 54 -5.09 -11.56 -0.04
N GLU A 55 -6.11 -11.12 -0.79
CA GLU A 55 -7.46 -11.67 -0.65
C GLU A 55 -7.55 -13.15 -1.02
N ASN A 56 -6.87 -13.57 -2.08
CA ASN A 56 -6.82 -14.96 -2.51
C ASN A 56 -6.10 -15.85 -1.48
N ALA A 57 -5.00 -15.38 -0.88
CA ALA A 57 -4.33 -16.08 0.21
C ALA A 57 -5.28 -16.34 1.39
N VAL A 58 -6.07 -15.33 1.77
CA VAL A 58 -7.07 -15.48 2.85
C VAL A 58 -8.20 -16.43 2.45
N LYS A 59 -8.73 -16.32 1.23
CA LYS A 59 -9.81 -17.20 0.74
C LYS A 59 -9.39 -18.67 0.67
N ASN A 60 -8.14 -18.91 0.28
CA ASN A 60 -7.58 -20.25 0.10
C ASN A 60 -7.13 -20.90 1.41
N SER A 61 -6.95 -20.14 2.48
CA SER A 61 -6.63 -20.66 3.82
C SER A 61 -7.87 -20.66 4.73
N PRO A 62 -8.45 -21.83 5.06
CA PRO A 62 -9.54 -21.95 6.03
C PRO A 62 -9.29 -21.23 7.36
N SER A 63 -8.06 -21.25 7.86
CA SER A 63 -7.70 -20.62 9.13
C SER A 63 -7.70 -19.09 9.05
N LEU A 64 -7.14 -18.50 7.98
CA LEU A 64 -7.22 -17.06 7.73
C LEU A 64 -8.65 -16.61 7.42
N ARG A 65 -9.43 -17.43 6.69
CA ARG A 65 -10.83 -17.17 6.40
C ARG A 65 -11.68 -17.12 7.68
N ALA A 66 -11.46 -18.05 8.60
CA ALA A 66 -12.13 -18.06 9.90
C ALA A 66 -11.77 -16.82 10.74
N LEU A 67 -10.53 -16.36 10.66
CA LEU A 67 -10.09 -15.13 11.31
C LEU A 67 -10.78 -13.89 10.69
N LYS A 68 -10.76 -13.78 9.36
CA LYS A 68 -11.27 -12.61 8.62
C LYS A 68 -12.79 -12.49 8.66
N TYR A 69 -13.52 -13.53 8.26
CA TYR A 69 -14.97 -13.44 8.02
C TYR A 69 -15.82 -13.99 9.17
N GLN A 70 -15.24 -14.86 10.02
CA GLN A 70 -15.94 -15.43 11.17
C GLN A 70 -15.47 -14.86 12.50
N ASN A 71 -14.45 -13.98 12.49
CA ASN A 71 -13.81 -13.40 13.68
C ASN A 71 -13.41 -14.43 14.75
N LYS A 72 -13.04 -15.65 14.32
CA LYS A 72 -12.63 -16.73 15.23
C LYS A 72 -11.17 -16.56 15.63
N ARG A 73 -10.89 -16.66 16.93
CA ARG A 73 -9.51 -16.59 17.45
C ARG A 73 -8.87 -17.98 17.42
N LEU A 74 -7.84 -18.14 16.58
CA LEU A 74 -7.08 -19.38 16.47
C LEU A 74 -5.71 -19.19 17.11
N ARG A 75 -5.37 -20.02 18.10
CA ARG A 75 -4.14 -19.87 18.91
C ARG A 75 -2.86 -20.25 18.17
N GLU A 76 -2.95 -21.07 17.14
CA GLU A 76 -1.79 -21.68 16.49
C GLU A 76 -1.32 -20.93 15.24
N LEU A 77 -2.00 -19.84 14.85
CA LEU A 77 -1.68 -19.08 13.64
C LEU A 77 -0.23 -18.61 13.65
N ARG A 78 0.49 -18.85 12.54
CA ARG A 78 1.87 -18.41 12.39
C ARG A 78 1.89 -16.91 12.13
N GLN A 79 2.25 -16.17 13.17
CA GLN A 79 2.49 -14.74 13.15
C GLN A 79 3.97 -14.46 13.42
N PRO A 80 4.57 -13.45 12.76
CA PRO A 80 5.94 -13.08 13.04
C PRO A 80 6.09 -12.58 14.48
N GLY A 81 7.08 -13.08 15.22
CA GLY A 81 7.45 -12.56 16.55
C GLY A 81 6.46 -12.84 17.69
N ILE A 82 5.30 -13.45 17.45
CA ILE A 82 4.38 -13.90 18.50
C ILE A 82 4.67 -15.38 18.77
N GLY A 83 5.39 -15.66 19.87
CA GLY A 83 5.68 -17.03 20.32
C GLY A 83 6.72 -17.79 19.47
N SER A 84 7.33 -17.15 18.47
CA SER A 84 8.49 -17.67 17.74
C SER A 84 9.60 -16.62 17.73
N GLU A 85 10.81 -17.00 18.13
CA GLU A 85 12.01 -16.14 18.06
C GLU A 85 12.54 -15.97 16.62
N SER A 86 11.90 -16.62 15.65
CA SER A 86 12.30 -16.62 14.24
C SER A 86 11.27 -15.86 13.39
N ALA A 87 11.55 -14.58 13.13
CA ALA A 87 10.85 -13.81 12.10
C ALA A 87 11.83 -13.48 10.97
N SER A 88 11.55 -13.93 9.76
CA SER A 88 12.36 -13.65 8.57
C SER A 88 11.63 -12.65 7.68
N PRO A 89 12.28 -11.58 7.20
CA PRO A 89 11.70 -10.69 6.19
C PRO A 89 11.18 -11.48 4.99
N GLY A 90 10.09 -11.03 4.38
CA GLY A 90 9.44 -11.76 3.29
C GLY A 90 8.00 -11.33 3.04
N HIS A 91 7.25 -12.18 2.36
CA HIS A 91 5.85 -11.94 2.02
C HIS A 91 4.93 -12.31 3.16
N TYR A 92 4.08 -11.36 3.55
CA TYR A 92 3.07 -11.53 4.59
C TYR A 92 1.72 -11.02 4.11
N VAL A 93 0.69 -11.59 4.71
CA VAL A 93 -0.68 -11.13 4.56
C VAL A 93 -0.99 -10.23 5.75
N MET A 94 -1.32 -8.96 5.45
CA MET A 94 -1.82 -8.01 6.43
C MET A 94 -3.35 -8.11 6.49
N LEU A 95 -3.86 -8.39 7.67
CA LEU A 95 -5.29 -8.63 7.91
C LEU A 95 -5.72 -8.03 9.25
N PHE A 96 -6.66 -7.09 9.20
CA PHE A 96 -7.32 -6.58 10.40
C PHE A 96 -8.47 -7.50 10.82
N ARG A 97 -8.61 -7.71 12.14
CA ARG A 97 -9.67 -8.55 12.71
C ARG A 97 -11.03 -7.85 12.84
N SER A 98 -11.02 -6.53 12.82
CA SER A 98 -12.21 -5.68 12.89
C SER A 98 -12.30 -4.79 11.66
N PRO A 99 -13.49 -4.24 11.34
CA PRO A 99 -13.65 -3.27 10.27
C PRO A 99 -12.61 -2.14 10.40
N ALA A 100 -11.74 -2.03 9.41
CA ALA A 100 -10.61 -1.12 9.37
C ALA A 100 -10.35 -0.71 7.92
N SER A 101 -9.46 0.26 7.73
CA SER A 101 -8.98 0.64 6.40
C SER A 101 -8.08 -0.45 5.81
N THR A 102 -7.87 -0.41 4.49
CA THR A 102 -6.95 -1.35 3.82
C THR A 102 -5.50 -1.02 4.15
N LEU A 103 -5.20 0.27 4.26
CA LEU A 103 -3.92 0.81 4.67
C LEU A 103 -4.05 1.44 6.06
N PRO A 104 -3.05 1.31 6.93
CA PRO A 104 -3.07 1.96 8.23
C PRO A 104 -2.93 3.49 8.07
N PRO A 105 -3.41 4.29 9.05
CA PRO A 105 -3.47 5.75 8.94
C PRO A 105 -2.09 6.43 8.84
N ASN A 106 -1.02 5.75 9.26
CA ASN A 106 0.36 6.21 9.12
C ASN A 106 0.96 5.92 7.72
N ALA A 107 0.25 5.22 6.84
CA ALA A 107 0.70 4.99 5.48
C ALA A 107 0.64 6.28 4.66
N ASN A 108 1.63 6.49 3.79
CA ASN A 108 1.67 7.63 2.88
C ASN A 108 1.23 7.19 1.47
N PRO A 109 -0.04 7.43 1.08
CA PRO A 109 -0.58 6.98 -0.21
C PRO A 109 0.01 7.78 -1.38
N ILE A 110 -0.11 7.23 -2.58
CA ILE A 110 0.18 7.95 -3.82
C ILE A 110 -0.86 9.07 -4.00
N ASP A 111 -0.47 10.23 -4.57
CA ASP A 111 -1.37 11.39 -4.75
C ASP A 111 -2.37 11.13 -5.88
N ASP A 112 -3.32 10.24 -5.62
CA ASP A 112 -4.44 9.89 -6.50
C ASP A 112 -5.63 9.34 -5.67
N PRO A 113 -6.88 9.66 -6.06
CA PRO A 113 -8.09 9.29 -5.31
C PRO A 113 -8.21 7.80 -4.95
N PHE A 114 -7.73 6.91 -5.82
CA PHE A 114 -7.77 5.47 -5.59
C PHE A 114 -6.95 5.06 -4.38
N PHE A 115 -5.73 5.59 -4.22
CA PHE A 115 -4.88 5.20 -3.08
C PHE A 115 -5.33 5.85 -1.79
N THR A 116 -5.85 7.08 -1.87
CA THR A 116 -6.44 7.75 -0.70
C THR A 116 -7.69 7.03 -0.20
N SER A 117 -8.49 6.43 -1.09
CA SER A 117 -9.69 5.69 -0.66
C SER A 117 -9.36 4.41 0.11
N LEU A 118 -8.14 3.86 -0.03
CA LEU A 118 -7.68 2.70 0.74
C LEU A 118 -7.46 3.01 2.24
N LEU A 119 -7.39 4.30 2.61
CA LEU A 119 -7.36 4.75 4.01
C LEU A 119 -8.76 4.87 4.62
N ASN A 120 -9.82 4.76 3.82
CA ASN A 120 -11.18 4.82 4.34
C ASN A 120 -11.50 3.52 5.09
N LYS A 121 -12.15 3.65 6.23
CA LYS A 121 -12.68 2.51 6.96
C LYS A 121 -13.77 1.85 6.13
N GLU A 122 -13.69 0.54 5.99
CA GLU A 122 -14.74 -0.26 5.36
C GLU A 122 -15.51 -1.08 6.39
N GLU A 123 -16.72 -1.50 6.04
CA GLU A 123 -17.56 -2.36 6.88
C GLU A 123 -16.98 -3.77 7.04
N SER A 124 -16.24 -4.24 6.04
CA SER A 124 -15.54 -5.51 6.06
C SER A 124 -14.02 -5.30 6.12
N PRO A 125 -13.28 -6.11 6.89
CA PRO A 125 -11.82 -6.03 6.91
C PRO A 125 -11.26 -6.28 5.51
N LYS A 126 -10.42 -5.36 5.02
CA LYS A 126 -9.66 -5.56 3.78
C LYS A 126 -8.31 -6.20 4.06
N THR A 127 -7.82 -6.93 3.07
CA THR A 127 -6.55 -7.64 3.13
C THR A 127 -5.56 -6.93 2.21
N LEU A 128 -4.30 -6.91 2.63
CA LEU A 128 -3.22 -6.40 1.81
C LEU A 128 -2.06 -7.39 1.84
N MET A 129 -1.57 -7.78 0.66
CA MET A 129 -0.25 -8.42 0.57
C MET A 129 0.83 -7.37 0.84
N ALA A 130 1.75 -7.67 1.75
CA ALA A 130 2.78 -6.74 2.17
C ALA A 130 4.13 -7.44 2.33
N ASP A 131 5.19 -6.74 1.94
CA ASP A 131 6.55 -7.23 2.08
C ASP A 131 7.15 -6.67 3.37
N VAL A 132 7.45 -7.54 4.34
CA VAL A 132 8.13 -7.10 5.55
C VAL A 132 9.59 -6.84 5.24
N VAL A 133 10.05 -5.62 5.54
CA VAL A 133 11.43 -5.17 5.38
C VAL A 133 12.22 -5.45 6.65
N THR A 134 11.69 -5.04 7.81
CA THR A 134 12.34 -5.21 9.11
C THR A 134 11.33 -5.45 10.21
N PHE A 135 11.72 -6.25 11.21
CA PHE A 135 10.97 -6.46 12.44
C PHE A 135 11.56 -5.65 13.58
N ASP A 136 10.71 -4.95 14.33
CA ASP A 136 11.01 -4.38 15.64
C ASP A 136 10.28 -5.23 16.69
N LEU A 137 10.94 -6.32 17.12
CA LEU A 137 10.37 -7.27 18.09
C LEU A 137 10.15 -6.64 19.47
N GLN A 138 10.93 -5.61 19.83
CA GLN A 138 10.78 -4.91 21.11
C GLN A 138 9.46 -4.13 21.15
N LYS A 139 9.12 -3.45 20.06
CA LYS A 139 7.86 -2.71 19.92
C LYS A 139 6.71 -3.55 19.41
N LYS A 140 6.95 -4.82 19.09
CA LYS A 140 5.98 -5.73 18.46
C LYS A 140 5.42 -5.16 17.15
N GLN A 141 6.31 -4.61 16.33
CA GLN A 141 5.97 -3.96 15.06
C GLN A 141 6.82 -4.47 13.90
N ALA A 142 6.35 -4.25 12.68
CA ALA A 142 7.08 -4.49 11.45
C ALA A 142 7.03 -3.25 10.55
N THR A 143 8.13 -2.99 9.85
CA THR A 143 8.13 -2.05 8.72
C THR A 143 7.84 -2.83 7.46
N VAL A 144 6.76 -2.46 6.78
CA VAL A 144 6.28 -3.14 5.57
C VAL A 144 6.32 -2.21 4.38
N LYS A 145 6.53 -2.80 3.20
CA LYS A 145 6.42 -2.15 1.90
C LYS A 145 5.19 -2.69 1.17
N SER A 146 4.49 -1.81 0.46
CA SER A 146 3.37 -2.16 -0.41
C SER A 146 3.43 -1.35 -1.70
N LEU A 147 2.96 -1.94 -2.80
CA LEU A 147 2.77 -1.26 -4.09
C LEU A 147 1.66 -0.20 -4.05
N CYS A 148 0.84 -0.19 -2.99
CA CYS A 148 -0.21 0.80 -2.78
C CYS A 148 0.26 2.09 -2.09
N THR A 149 1.55 2.21 -1.74
CA THR A 149 2.08 3.32 -0.93
C THR A 149 3.38 3.88 -1.48
N LYS A 150 3.65 5.17 -1.25
CA LYS A 150 4.91 5.81 -1.69
C LYS A 150 6.13 5.34 -0.90
N LYS A 151 5.95 5.05 0.38
CA LYS A 151 7.02 4.73 1.32
C LYS A 151 6.60 3.56 2.20
N PRO A 152 7.58 2.79 2.73
CA PRO A 152 7.30 1.81 3.77
C PRO A 152 6.59 2.46 4.96
N PHE A 153 5.75 1.68 5.62
CA PHE A 153 4.97 2.10 6.79
C PHE A 153 5.03 1.03 7.88
N VAL A 154 4.63 1.41 9.09
CA VAL A 154 4.72 0.53 10.26
C VAL A 154 3.37 -0.10 10.56
N VAL A 155 3.37 -1.38 10.87
CA VAL A 155 2.19 -2.16 11.27
C VAL A 155 2.50 -2.98 12.51
N ASP A 156 1.47 -3.33 13.26
CA ASP A 156 1.61 -4.21 14.42
C ASP A 156 1.76 -5.67 13.97
N LEU A 157 2.59 -6.44 14.67
CA LEU A 157 2.81 -7.86 14.33
C LEU A 157 1.54 -8.70 14.43
N GLU A 158 0.56 -8.24 15.22
CA GLU A 158 -0.72 -8.93 15.39
C GLU A 158 -1.60 -8.89 14.15
N ASP A 159 -1.36 -7.95 13.22
CA ASP A 159 -2.07 -7.84 11.95
C ASP A 159 -1.36 -8.61 10.82
N LEU A 160 -0.18 -9.18 11.08
CA LEU A 160 0.61 -9.91 10.09
C LEU A 160 0.51 -11.43 10.26
N TYR A 161 0.31 -12.11 9.13
CA TYR A 161 0.20 -13.56 9.04
C TYR A 161 1.03 -14.08 7.88
N LEU A 162 1.61 -15.27 8.01
CA LEU A 162 2.18 -15.96 6.85
C LEU A 162 1.06 -16.28 5.86
N GLU A 163 1.36 -16.16 4.56
CA GLU A 163 0.45 -16.47 3.45
C GLU A 163 -0.12 -17.90 3.55
N TYR A 164 0.75 -18.86 3.90
CA TYR A 164 0.39 -20.28 4.02
C TYR A 164 0.40 -20.72 5.49
N GLN A 165 -0.75 -21.24 5.95
CA GLN A 165 -0.96 -21.67 7.34
C GLN A 165 -1.27 -23.17 7.41
N PRO A 166 -0.46 -23.99 8.11
CA PRO A 166 -0.64 -25.45 8.14
C PRO A 166 -1.85 -25.93 8.96
N ILE A 167 -2.48 -25.04 9.74
CA ILE A 167 -3.59 -25.32 10.67
C ILE A 167 -4.87 -25.70 9.91
N ASP A 168 -4.87 -25.53 8.59
CA ASP A 168 -5.98 -25.81 7.69
C ASP A 168 -6.55 -27.25 7.80
N ARG A 169 -5.79 -28.22 8.35
CA ARG A 169 -6.24 -29.61 8.54
C ARG A 169 -7.09 -29.87 9.80
N ASN A 170 -6.87 -29.14 10.89
CA ASN A 170 -7.56 -29.41 12.17
C ASN A 170 -8.92 -28.71 12.30
N LEU A 171 -9.16 -27.63 11.55
CA LEU A 171 -10.47 -26.97 11.53
C LEU A 171 -11.58 -27.82 10.89
N ARG A 172 -11.24 -28.81 10.06
CA ARG A 172 -12.22 -29.78 9.54
C ARG A 172 -12.59 -30.88 10.53
N ARG A 173 -11.81 -31.07 11.61
CA ARG A 173 -11.97 -32.17 12.57
C ARG A 173 -12.39 -31.71 13.95
N SER A 174 -12.44 -30.41 14.19
CA SER A 174 -13.05 -29.85 15.38
C SER A 174 -14.56 -29.90 15.19
N ASP A 175 -15.29 -30.54 16.10
CA ASP A 175 -16.76 -30.67 16.15
C ASP A 175 -17.51 -29.33 16.31
N PHE A 176 -17.02 -28.25 15.70
CA PHE A 176 -17.71 -26.98 15.63
C PHE A 176 -18.23 -26.81 14.21
N ASP A 177 -19.55 -26.98 14.07
CA ASP A 177 -20.33 -26.67 12.87
C ASP A 177 -19.73 -25.52 12.05
N ILE A 178 -19.07 -25.87 10.95
CA ILE A 178 -18.68 -24.94 9.87
C ILE A 178 -19.58 -25.14 8.65
N LEU A 179 -20.86 -25.41 8.91
CA LEU A 179 -21.90 -25.47 7.90
C LEU A 179 -23.11 -24.72 8.44
N PHE A 180 -23.11 -23.39 8.33
CA PHE A 180 -24.27 -22.55 7.95
C PHE A 180 -23.73 -21.20 7.46
#